data_AF-T0ZPH5-F1
#
_entry.id   AF-T0ZPH5-F1
#
_cell.length_a   1.000
_cell.length_b   1.000
_cell.length_c   1.000
_cell.angle_alpha   90.00
_cell.angle_beta   90.00
_cell.angle_gamma   90.00
#
_symmetry.space_group_name_H-M   'P 1'
#
loop_
_entity.id
_entity.type
_entity.pdbx_description
1 polymer ?
#
loop_
_entity_poly.entity_id
_entity_poly.type
_entity_poly.pdbx_seq_one_letter_code
_entity_poly.pdbx_strand_id
1 'polypeptide(L)' 'MADVVRRIRNAVRGHSRRFESSIPLIASENLLSPYAKEMLISDFHSRYAEGPPRGAVLRGERAGRR' A
#
# COMPACT_ATOMS: atom_id res chain seq x y z
N MET A 1 -21.02 5.01 -8.98
CA MET A 1 -19.73 4.62 -8.38
C MET A 1 -18.58 4.51 -9.38
N ALA A 2 -18.77 3.92 -10.56
CA ALA A 2 -17.73 3.83 -11.59
C ALA A 2 -17.11 5.18 -11.98
N ASP A 3 -17.92 6.24 -12.12
CA ASP A 3 -17.42 7.57 -12.46
C ASP A 3 -16.54 8.19 -11.37
N VAL A 4 -16.88 7.96 -10.09
CA VAL A 4 -16.10 8.42 -8.94
C VAL A 4 -14.75 7.72 -8.92
N VAL A 5 -14.73 6.39 -9.11
CA VAL A 5 -13.49 5.60 -9.19
C VAL A 5 -12.60 6.09 -10.34
N ARG A 6 -13.19 6.36 -11.52
CA ARG A 6 -12.46 6.92 -12.66
C ARG A 6 -11.86 8.29 -12.33
N ARG A 7 -12.62 9.17 -11.67
CA ARG A 7 -12.15 10.51 -11.27
C ARG A 7 -10.96 10.42 -10.31
N ILE A 8 -11.04 9.55 -9.29
CA ILE A 8 -9.94 9.33 -8.35
C ILE A 8 -8.69 8.80 -9.08
N ARG A 9 -8.84 7.78 -9.93
CA ARG A 9 -7.72 7.22 -10.70
C ARG A 9 -7.05 8.27 -11.60
N ASN A 10 -7.84 9.13 -12.24
CA ASN A 10 -7.31 10.21 -13.06
C ASN A 10 -6.55 11.27 -12.24
N ALA A 11 -7.07 11.64 -11.06
CA ALA A 11 -6.40 12.56 -10.16
C ALA A 11 -5.04 12.01 -9.68
N VAL A 12 -4.99 10.74 -9.26
CA VAL A 12 -3.74 10.08 -8.83
C VAL A 12 -2.72 10.01 -9.97
N ARG A 13 -3.14 9.67 -11.20
CA ARG A 13 -2.24 9.69 -12.38
C ARG A 13 -1.72 11.09 -12.69
N GLY A 14 -2.56 12.11 -12.54
CA GLY A 14 -2.15 13.51 -12.68
C GLY A 14 -1.08 13.91 -11.65
N HIS A 15 -1.25 13.49 -10.39
CA HIS A 15 -0.28 13.71 -9.33
C HIS A 15 1.07 13.05 -9.64
N SER A 16 1.10 11.79 -10.08
CA SER A 16 2.34 11.09 -10.44
C SER A 16 3.11 11.84 -11.54
N ARG A 17 2.44 12.28 -12.61
CA ARG A 17 3.06 13.07 -13.68
C ARG A 17 3.64 14.39 -13.20
N ARG A 18 2.98 15.07 -12.25
CA ARG A 18 3.51 16.30 -11.65
C ARG A 18 4.80 16.03 -10.88
N PHE A 19 4.88 14.94 -10.14
CA PHE A 19 6.09 14.56 -9.40
C PHE A 19 7.22 14.13 -10.34
N GLU A 20 6.92 13.49 -11.47
CA GLU A 20 7.92 13.15 -12.50
C GLU A 20 8.63 14.39 -13.07
N SER A 21 7.93 15.53 -13.18
CA SER A 21 8.51 16.78 -13.67
C SER A 21 9.05 17.71 -12.57
N SER A 22 9.03 17.29 -11.31
CA SER A 22 9.42 18.14 -10.17
C SER A 22 10.67 17.61 -9.47
N ILE A 23 11.38 18.49 -8.75
CA ILE A 23 12.45 18.09 -7.82
C ILE A 23 11.85 18.16 -6.40
N PRO A 24 11.52 17.01 -5.77
CA PRO A 24 10.97 16.99 -4.42
C PRO A 24 12.07 17.31 -3.40
N LEU A 25 11.86 18.35 -2.59
CA LEU A 25 12.83 18.83 -1.59
C LEU A 25 12.33 18.67 -0.14
N ILE A 26 11.14 18.10 0.05
CA ILE A 26 10.53 17.91 1.37
C ILE A 26 11.14 16.67 2.02
N ALA A 27 11.87 16.86 3.13
CA ALA A 27 12.63 15.78 3.78
C ALA A 27 11.79 14.63 4.35
N SER A 28 10.51 14.86 4.65
CA SER A 28 9.60 13.82 5.14
C SER A 28 8.94 13.00 4.02
N GLU A 29 9.10 13.39 2.77
CA GLU A 29 8.53 12.69 1.61
C GLU A 29 9.58 11.78 0.96
N ASN A 30 9.15 10.60 0.51
CA ASN A 30 10.04 9.66 -0.17
C ASN A 30 9.30 8.82 -1.21
N LEU A 31 10.04 8.28 -2.18
CA LEU A 31 9.50 7.38 -3.19
C LEU A 31 9.56 5.92 -2.71
N LEU A 32 8.40 5.25 -2.70
CA LEU A 32 8.36 3.80 -2.50
C LEU A 32 8.94 3.04 -3.69
N SER A 33 9.71 1.99 -3.41
CA SER A 33 10.23 1.08 -4.43
C SER A 33 9.09 0.30 -5.11
N PRO A 34 9.29 -0.20 -6.35
CA PRO A 34 8.27 -0.98 -7.05
C PRO A 34 7.77 -2.20 -6.25
N TYR A 35 8.69 -2.95 -5.62
CA TYR A 35 8.34 -4.13 -4.82
C TYR A 35 7.56 -3.77 -3.54
N ALA A 36 7.89 -2.64 -2.89
CA ALA A 36 7.12 -2.17 -1.75
C ALA A 36 5.68 -1.80 -2.14
N LYS A 37 5.49 -1.20 -3.32
CA LYS A 37 4.15 -0.90 -3.85
C LYS A 37 3.36 -2.17 -4.18
N GLU A 38 4.02 -3.21 -4.70
CA GLU A 38 3.39 -4.51 -4.97
C GLU A 38 2.90 -5.18 -3.68
N MET A 39 3.67 -5.11 -2.60
CA MET A 39 3.23 -5.64 -1.31
C MET A 39 1.99 -4.94 -0.75
N LEU A 40 1.81 -3.64 -1.01
CA LEU A 40 0.62 -2.89 -0.56
C LEU A 40 -0.68 -3.35 -1.24
N ILE A 41 -0.59 -3.91 -2.46
CA ILE A 41 -1.76 -4.44 -3.20
C ILE A 41 -1.98 -5.94 -2.97
N SER A 42 -1.13 -6.58 -2.17
CA SER A 42 -1.27 -7.99 -1.83
C SER A 42 -2.49 -8.24 -0.92
N ASP A 43 -2.84 -9.51 -0.76
CA ASP A 43 -3.91 -9.95 0.12
C ASP A 43 -3.67 -9.59 1.59
N PHE A 44 -2.42 -9.33 2.00
CA PHE A 44 -2.07 -8.86 3.34
C PHE A 44 -2.76 -7.55 3.72
N HIS A 45 -3.07 -6.67 2.76
CA HIS A 45 -3.74 -5.39 3.04
C HIS A 45 -5.15 -5.57 3.65
N SER A 46 -5.80 -6.72 3.41
CA SER A 46 -7.15 -7.02 3.90
C SER A 46 -7.16 -7.91 5.14
N ARG A 47 -6.00 -8.33 5.64
CA ARG A 47 -5.88 -9.22 6.80
C ARG A 47 -5.73 -8.42 8.09
N TYR A 48 -6.30 -8.92 9.17
CA TYR A 48 -6.25 -8.25 10.47
C TYR A 48 -5.24 -8.96 11.38
N ALA A 49 -4.06 -8.36 11.57
CA ALA A 49 -2.94 -8.97 12.29
C ALA A 49 -2.73 -8.44 13.70
N GLU A 50 -3.41 -9.03 14.69
CA GLU A 50 -3.27 -8.65 16.11
C GLU A 50 -2.37 -9.60 16.88
N GLY A 51 -1.42 -9.01 17.61
CA GLY A 51 -0.47 -9.72 18.46
C GLY A 51 0.87 -10.01 17.79
N PRO A 52 1.82 -10.60 18.51
CA PRO A 52 3.13 -10.93 17.97
C PRO A 52 3.02 -12.06 16.94
N PRO A 53 3.97 -12.15 15.99
CA PRO A 53 4.06 -13.29 15.08
C PRO A 53 3.97 -14.62 15.85
N ARG A 54 3.13 -15.56 15.38
CA ARG A 54 2.84 -16.87 16.03
C ARG A 54 1.99 -16.82 17.31
N GLY A 55 1.84 -15.64 17.92
CA GLY A 55 0.91 -15.38 19.03
C GLY A 55 -0.42 -14.79 18.59
N ALA A 56 -0.66 -14.68 17.27
CA ALA A 56 -1.86 -14.06 16.74
C ALA A 56 -3.14 -14.75 17.25
N VAL A 57 -4.06 -13.91 17.73
CA VAL A 57 -5.34 -14.35 18.28
C VAL A 57 -6.21 -14.94 17.17
N LEU A 58 -6.11 -14.39 15.96
CA LEU A 58 -6.87 -14.83 14.80
C LEU A 58 -6.26 -16.05 14.10
N ARG A 59 -7.16 -16.93 13.65
CA ARG A 59 -6.86 -18.30 13.20
C ARG A 59 -6.00 -18.38 11.93
N GLY A 60 -6.03 -17.36 11.07
CA GLY A 60 -5.32 -17.33 9.78
C GLY A 60 -3.88 -16.81 9.82
N GLU A 61 -3.38 -16.42 10.99
CA GLU A 61 -2.14 -15.63 11.13
C GLU A 61 -1.09 -16.30 12.00
N ARG A 62 -1.38 -17.52 12.45
CA ARG A 62 -0.40 -18.39 13.08
C ARG A 62 0.54 -18.91 11.99
N ALA A 63 1.57 -18.13 11.71
CA ALA A 63 2.64 -18.53 10.79
C ALA A 63 3.20 -19.90 11.20
N GLY A 64 2.97 -20.91 10.37
CA GLY A 64 3.65 -22.22 10.35
C GLY A 64 3.62 -23.03 11.65
N ARG A 65 2.66 -23.97 11.74
CA ARG A 65 2.94 -25.33 12.25
C ARG A 65 3.03 -26.25 11.03
N ARG A 66 4.24 -26.50 10.57
CA ARG A 66 4.61 -27.79 9.96
C ARG A 66 5.35 -28.56 11.04
#